data_AF-X0X384-F1
#
_entry.id   AF-X0X384-F1
#
_cell.length_a   1.000
_cell.length_b   1.000
_cell.length_c   1.000
_cell.angle_alpha   90.00
_cell.angle_beta   90.00
_cell.angle_gamma   90.00
#
_symmetry.space_group_name_H-M   'P 1'
#
loop_
_entity.id
_entity.type
_entity.pdbx_description
1 polymer ?
#
loop_
_entity_poly.entity_id
_entity_poly.type
_entity_poly.pdbx_seq_one_letter_code
_entity_poly.pdbx_strand_id
1 'polypeptide(L)'
;PYFYVDDLNGKYKSIYNEPLKKIYTTASGDVIEERKKYGRSFESNIRFVQRYLIDRVPVPFPKRNLRLCFIDIETDDSLNTNLTPKPLTCVSFYDSYSKKYAVFVWQDGLNGIIEKSEEINIYKFDNELHMISNILKFIQAIDPDLLIGFNTDFDLGYLINRAKRLQLYPNIISPMNYTKIDRWGVKVYGRVVFDMKKGYRTNFNDKNLGIYNLDNIAKHVLGRGKKEIGITPGEL
;
A
#
# COMPACT_ATOMS: atom_id res chain seq x y z
N PRO A 1 12.14 -24.70 -4.28
CA PRO A 1 12.97 -23.89 -3.34
C PRO A 1 14.17 -24.71 -2.87
N TYR A 2 15.18 -24.12 -2.23
CA TYR A 2 16.31 -24.90 -1.72
C TYR A 2 16.91 -24.33 -0.44
N PHE A 3 17.62 -25.21 0.27
CA PHE A 3 18.49 -24.90 1.41
C PHE A 3 19.72 -25.82 1.37
N TYR A 4 20.67 -25.62 2.29
CA TYR A 4 21.87 -26.44 2.38
C TYR A 4 21.97 -27.14 3.72
N VAL A 5 22.68 -28.27 3.74
CA VAL A 5 22.97 -29.08 4.93
C VAL A 5 24.39 -29.62 4.85
N ASP A 6 24.94 -30.01 6.00
CA ASP A 6 26.28 -30.59 6.08
C ASP A 6 26.39 -31.88 5.25
N ASP A 7 27.50 -32.01 4.51
CA ASP A 7 27.84 -33.22 3.77
C ASP A 7 29.36 -33.26 3.53
N LEU A 8 30.05 -34.28 4.05
CA LEU A 8 31.50 -34.45 3.91
C LEU A 8 31.96 -34.45 2.44
N ASN A 9 31.09 -34.89 1.52
CA ASN A 9 31.36 -34.92 0.09
C ASN A 9 30.64 -33.80 -0.69
N GLY A 10 30.12 -32.80 0.02
CA GLY A 10 29.36 -31.70 -0.52
C GLY A 10 30.17 -30.79 -1.45
N LYS A 11 29.54 -30.36 -2.56
CA LYS A 11 30.16 -29.46 -3.55
C LYS A 11 30.02 -27.97 -3.22
N TYR A 12 29.12 -27.64 -2.31
CA TYR A 12 28.92 -26.26 -1.83
C TYR A 12 29.70 -26.04 -0.54
N LYS A 13 29.89 -24.78 -0.15
CA LYS A 13 30.65 -24.45 1.05
C LYS A 13 29.92 -23.45 1.95
N SER A 14 30.05 -23.62 3.26
CA SER A 14 29.65 -22.61 4.24
C SER A 14 30.63 -21.42 4.22
N ILE A 15 30.31 -20.36 4.96
CA ILE A 15 31.23 -19.23 5.17
C ILE A 15 32.52 -19.64 5.90
N TYR A 16 32.53 -20.81 6.55
CA TYR A 16 33.68 -21.41 7.21
C TYR A 16 34.35 -22.50 6.37
N ASN A 17 34.04 -22.57 5.06
CA ASN A 17 34.61 -23.52 4.11
C ASN A 17 34.26 -25.00 4.40
N GLU A 18 33.22 -25.25 5.23
CA GLU A 18 32.68 -26.59 5.50
C GLU A 18 31.90 -27.10 4.27
N PRO A 19 32.05 -28.37 3.86
CA PRO A 19 31.37 -28.90 2.68
C PRO A 19 29.87 -29.14 2.94
N LEU A 20 29.04 -28.73 1.98
CA LEU A 20 27.58 -28.73 2.05
C LEU A 20 26.96 -29.38 0.79
N LYS A 21 25.79 -30.00 0.97
CA LYS A 21 24.91 -30.39 -0.14
C LYS A 21 23.67 -29.50 -0.20
N LYS A 22 23.18 -29.27 -1.42
CA LYS A 22 21.95 -28.52 -1.68
C LYS A 22 20.75 -29.46 -1.69
N ILE A 23 19.72 -29.14 -0.92
CA ILE A 23 18.45 -29.88 -0.85
C ILE A 23 17.37 -29.05 -1.55
N TYR A 24 16.66 -29.69 -2.48
CA TYR A 24 15.54 -29.09 -3.18
C TYR A 24 14.22 -29.54 -2.56
N THR A 25 13.26 -28.62 -2.49
CA THR A 25 11.88 -28.91 -2.14
C THR A 25 10.93 -28.50 -3.27
N THR A 26 9.77 -29.15 -3.33
CA THR A 26 8.71 -28.86 -4.30
C THR A 26 8.09 -27.49 -4.03
N ALA A 27 7.56 -27.28 -2.83
CA ALA A 27 6.97 -26.02 -2.39
C ALA A 27 7.83 -25.32 -1.34
N SER A 28 7.57 -24.02 -1.13
CA SER A 28 8.29 -23.23 -0.12
C SER A 28 7.88 -23.60 1.31
N GLY A 29 6.65 -24.08 1.50
CA GLY A 29 6.19 -24.57 2.81
C GLY A 29 6.94 -25.82 3.27
N ASP A 30 7.31 -26.69 2.32
CA ASP A 30 7.97 -27.97 2.59
C ASP A 30 9.35 -27.82 3.25
N VAL A 31 10.01 -26.66 3.09
CA VAL A 31 11.32 -26.38 3.69
C VAL A 31 11.29 -26.56 5.21
N ILE A 32 10.15 -26.25 5.86
CA ILE A 32 10.00 -26.33 7.32
C ILE A 32 10.12 -27.78 7.81
N GLU A 33 9.45 -28.72 7.14
CA GLU A 33 9.49 -30.14 7.52
C GLU A 33 10.75 -30.81 7.00
N GLU A 34 11.17 -30.49 5.78
CA GLU A 34 12.34 -31.13 5.16
C GLU A 34 13.62 -30.84 5.95
N ARG A 35 13.80 -29.62 6.44
CA ARG A 35 15.02 -29.27 7.20
C ARG A 35 15.13 -29.98 8.55
N LYS A 36 14.03 -30.45 9.13
CA LYS A 36 14.03 -31.17 10.43
C LYS A 36 14.75 -32.52 10.35
N LYS A 37 14.90 -33.06 9.14
CA LYS A 37 15.63 -34.32 8.90
C LYS A 37 17.14 -34.20 9.08
N TYR A 38 17.65 -32.98 9.29
CA TYR A 38 19.07 -32.68 9.36
C TYR A 38 19.40 -31.96 10.67
N GLY A 39 20.54 -32.29 11.27
CA GLY A 39 20.97 -31.66 12.53
C GLY A 39 21.22 -30.16 12.41
N ARG A 40 21.71 -29.72 11.25
CA ARG A 40 21.96 -28.32 10.91
C ARG A 40 21.52 -28.04 9.49
N SER A 41 21.02 -26.82 9.27
CA SER A 41 20.67 -26.33 7.94
C SER A 41 21.13 -24.89 7.76
N PHE A 42 21.42 -24.52 6.52
CA PHE A 42 21.86 -23.19 6.12
C PHE A 42 20.91 -22.65 5.06
N GLU A 43 20.64 -21.34 5.13
CA GLU A 43 19.73 -20.61 4.24
C GLU A 43 18.28 -21.15 4.22
N SER A 44 17.91 -22.08 5.11
CA SER A 44 16.56 -22.63 5.22
C SER A 44 15.53 -21.62 5.75
N ASN A 45 16.00 -20.48 6.25
CA ASN A 45 15.19 -19.34 6.70
C ASN A 45 15.03 -18.24 5.65
N ILE A 46 15.66 -18.36 4.47
CA ILE A 46 15.48 -17.40 3.39
C ILE A 46 14.05 -17.56 2.83
N ARG A 47 13.27 -16.49 2.86
CA ARG A 47 11.90 -16.52 2.35
C ARG A 47 11.90 -16.79 0.86
N PHE A 48 10.88 -17.49 0.35
CA PHE A 48 10.80 -17.84 -1.07
C PHE A 48 10.96 -16.64 -2.01
N VAL A 49 10.30 -15.52 -1.72
CA VAL A 49 10.43 -14.30 -2.51
C VAL A 49 11.88 -13.79 -2.52
N GLN A 50 12.56 -13.79 -1.38
CA GLN A 50 13.97 -13.39 -1.31
C GLN A 50 14.88 -14.34 -2.09
N ARG A 51 14.64 -15.66 -1.99
CA ARG A 51 15.35 -16.66 -2.79
C ARG A 51 15.17 -16.42 -4.28
N TYR A 52 13.94 -16.17 -4.72
CA TYR A 52 13.65 -15.87 -6.11
C TYR A 52 14.40 -14.62 -6.57
N LEU A 53 14.45 -13.56 -5.76
CA LEU A 53 15.21 -12.35 -6.08
C LEU A 53 16.71 -12.65 -6.24
N ILE A 54 17.30 -13.40 -5.29
CA ILE A 54 18.72 -13.79 -5.32
C ILE A 54 19.03 -14.59 -6.60
N ASP A 55 18.18 -15.55 -6.95
CA ASP A 55 18.46 -16.49 -8.03
C ASP A 55 18.16 -15.92 -9.42
N ARG A 56 17.18 -15.01 -9.53
CA ARG A 56 16.56 -14.63 -10.81
C ARG A 56 16.67 -13.16 -11.16
N VAL A 57 16.99 -12.30 -10.20
CA VAL A 57 17.09 -10.86 -10.45
C VAL A 57 18.57 -10.46 -10.53
N PRO A 58 19.02 -9.89 -11.65
CA PRO A 58 20.41 -9.48 -11.79
C PRO A 58 20.77 -8.37 -10.80
N VAL A 59 22.03 -8.38 -10.36
CA VAL A 59 22.64 -7.33 -9.54
C VAL A 59 23.61 -6.53 -10.42
N PRO A 60 23.54 -5.18 -10.45
CA PRO A 60 22.65 -4.33 -9.65
C PRO A 60 21.18 -4.50 -10.05
N PHE A 61 20.29 -4.32 -9.07
CA PHE A 61 18.84 -4.38 -9.32
C PHE A 61 18.48 -3.43 -10.47
N PRO A 62 17.67 -3.87 -11.44
CA PRO A 62 17.28 -3.03 -12.56
C PRO A 62 16.50 -1.83 -12.04
N LYS A 63 16.91 -0.63 -12.47
CA LYS A 63 16.13 0.58 -12.22
C LYS A 63 14.77 0.44 -12.91
N ARG A 64 13.70 0.78 -12.20
CA ARG A 64 12.35 0.82 -12.74
C ARG A 64 11.76 2.19 -12.46
N ASN A 65 11.04 2.71 -13.45
CA ASN A 65 10.14 3.83 -13.20
C ASN A 65 8.92 3.26 -12.47
N LEU A 66 8.75 3.62 -11.20
CA LEU A 66 7.64 3.13 -10.39
C LEU A 66 6.47 4.12 -10.50
N ARG A 67 5.26 3.61 -10.72
CA ARG A 67 4.04 4.42 -10.69
C ARG A 67 3.57 4.60 -9.25
N LEU A 68 3.82 5.78 -8.73
CA LEU A 68 3.36 6.24 -7.42
C LEU A 68 1.95 6.81 -7.55
N CYS A 69 1.04 6.35 -6.70
CA CYS A 69 -0.30 6.90 -6.55
C CYS A 69 -0.50 7.32 -5.09
N PHE A 70 -0.67 8.62 -4.88
CA PHE A 70 -0.98 9.18 -3.57
C PHE A 70 -2.50 9.18 -3.40
N ILE A 71 -3.00 8.84 -2.21
CA ILE A 71 -4.42 8.80 -1.86
C ILE A 71 -4.65 9.57 -0.55
N ASP A 72 -5.78 10.27 -0.49
CA ASP A 72 -6.32 10.94 0.69
C ASP A 72 -7.86 10.89 0.63
N ILE A 73 -8.52 10.63 1.77
CA ILE A 73 -9.99 10.50 1.82
C ILE A 73 -10.62 11.49 2.81
N GLU A 74 -11.90 11.80 2.55
CA GLU A 74 -12.78 12.48 3.49
C GLU A 74 -14.01 11.61 3.78
N THR A 75 -14.45 11.61 5.04
CA THR A 75 -15.64 10.87 5.50
C THR A 75 -16.59 11.82 6.22
N ASP A 76 -17.86 11.44 6.34
CA ASP A 76 -18.84 12.16 7.19
C ASP A 76 -18.52 11.91 8.68
N ASP A 77 -17.50 12.60 9.18
CA ASP A 77 -17.04 12.61 10.58
C ASP A 77 -16.84 11.22 11.21
N SER A 78 -16.17 10.32 10.49
CA SER A 78 -15.90 8.98 11.01
C SER A 78 -14.47 8.52 10.81
N LEU A 79 -13.85 8.17 11.93
CA LEU A 79 -12.52 7.58 11.98
C LEU A 79 -12.55 6.03 12.12
N ASN A 80 -13.74 5.42 12.16
CA ASN A 80 -13.88 3.98 12.40
C ASN A 80 -13.74 3.18 11.10
N THR A 81 -12.52 2.73 10.81
CA THR A 81 -12.18 1.94 9.61
C THR A 81 -12.71 0.52 9.62
N ASN A 82 -13.11 -0.03 10.77
CA ASN A 82 -13.60 -1.40 10.87
C ASN A 82 -15.09 -1.49 10.53
N LEU A 83 -15.91 -0.63 11.13
CA LEU A 83 -17.34 -0.60 10.90
C LEU A 83 -17.71 0.28 9.70
N THR A 84 -16.91 1.30 9.40
CA THR A 84 -17.17 2.30 8.35
C THR A 84 -18.62 2.81 8.40
N PRO A 85 -19.10 3.30 9.55
CA PRO A 85 -20.53 3.58 9.76
C PRO A 85 -21.04 4.72 8.89
N LYS A 86 -20.15 5.64 8.52
CA LYS A 86 -20.49 6.88 7.82
C LYS A 86 -20.01 6.85 6.36
N PRO A 87 -20.65 7.63 5.47
CA PRO A 87 -20.21 7.69 4.09
C PRO A 87 -18.79 8.23 3.90
N LEU A 88 -18.12 7.70 2.88
CA LEU A 88 -16.94 8.29 2.26
C LEU A 88 -17.42 9.39 1.31
N THR A 89 -17.06 10.65 1.53
CA THR A 89 -17.63 11.81 0.80
C THR A 89 -16.75 12.27 -0.36
N CYS A 90 -15.44 12.17 -0.21
CA CYS A 90 -14.47 12.57 -1.22
C CYS A 90 -13.24 11.67 -1.17
N VAL A 91 -12.61 11.44 -2.33
CA VAL A 91 -11.28 10.82 -2.42
C VAL A 91 -10.46 11.57 -3.45
N SER A 92 -9.25 11.95 -3.05
CA SER A 92 -8.27 12.57 -3.94
C SER A 92 -7.12 11.61 -4.22
N PHE A 93 -6.73 11.53 -5.48
CA PHE A 93 -5.54 10.84 -5.92
C PHE A 93 -4.56 11.79 -6.59
N TYR A 94 -3.27 11.55 -6.46
CA TYR A 94 -2.25 12.08 -7.38
C TYR A 94 -1.50 10.92 -8.02
N ASP A 95 -1.52 10.86 -9.36
CA ASP A 95 -0.80 9.84 -10.12
C ASP A 95 0.49 10.40 -10.73
N SER A 96 1.62 9.80 -10.40
CA SER A 96 2.94 10.24 -10.87
C SER A 96 3.16 10.06 -12.37
N TYR A 97 2.42 9.15 -13.03
CA TYR A 97 2.56 8.92 -14.47
C TYR A 97 1.79 9.96 -15.28
N SER A 98 0.52 10.20 -14.95
CA SER A 98 -0.24 11.27 -15.57
C SER A 98 0.18 12.65 -15.09
N LYS A 99 0.81 12.74 -13.91
CA LYS A 99 1.12 13.98 -13.17
C LYS A 99 -0.14 14.82 -12.90
N LYS A 100 -1.25 14.14 -12.61
CA LYS A 100 -2.56 14.78 -12.40
C LYS A 100 -3.18 14.34 -11.10
N TYR A 101 -4.00 15.23 -10.56
CA TYR A 101 -4.98 14.90 -9.54
C TYR A 101 -6.21 14.26 -10.17
N ALA A 102 -6.77 13.27 -9.48
CA ALA A 102 -8.08 12.72 -9.76
C ALA A 102 -8.90 12.77 -8.47
N VAL A 103 -9.95 13.60 -8.46
CA VAL A 103 -10.82 13.80 -7.30
C VAL A 103 -12.17 13.18 -7.59
N PHE A 104 -12.64 12.33 -6.68
CA PHE A 104 -13.93 11.66 -6.75
C PHE A 104 -14.78 12.21 -5.61
N VAL A 105 -15.93 12.79 -5.93
CA VAL A 105 -16.85 13.38 -4.95
C VAL A 105 -18.27 12.98 -5.28
N TRP A 106 -19.10 12.77 -4.25
CA TRP A 106 -20.52 12.55 -4.43
C TRP A 106 -21.35 13.42 -3.50
N GLN A 107 -22.56 13.73 -3.95
CA GLN A 107 -23.61 14.36 -3.16
C GLN A 107 -24.95 14.04 -3.85
N ASP A 108 -26.03 13.95 -3.08
CA ASP A 108 -27.35 13.72 -3.67
C ASP A 108 -27.69 14.84 -4.67
N GLY A 109 -28.19 14.45 -5.84
CA GLY A 109 -28.44 15.36 -6.97
C GLY A 109 -27.19 15.86 -7.71
N LEU A 110 -25.97 15.52 -7.28
CA LEU A 110 -24.72 15.91 -7.93
C LEU A 110 -24.43 15.00 -9.13
N ASN A 111 -25.18 15.18 -10.21
CA ASN A 111 -24.97 14.46 -11.46
C ASN A 111 -24.24 15.30 -12.50
N GLY A 112 -23.13 14.77 -13.00
CA GLY A 112 -22.44 15.32 -14.17
C GLY A 112 -21.62 16.58 -13.90
N ILE A 113 -20.88 16.96 -14.96
CA ILE A 113 -19.72 17.86 -14.98
C ILE A 113 -18.48 17.21 -14.37
N ILE A 114 -17.78 16.45 -15.23
CA ILE A 114 -16.37 16.16 -15.00
C ILE A 114 -15.61 17.45 -15.29
N GLU A 115 -15.03 18.07 -14.27
CA GLU A 115 -14.10 19.17 -14.50
C GLU A 115 -12.75 18.57 -14.86
N LYS A 116 -12.26 18.85 -16.07
CA LYS A 116 -10.95 18.36 -16.52
C LYS A 116 -10.07 19.54 -16.87
N SER A 117 -8.88 19.54 -16.31
CA SER A 117 -7.81 20.48 -16.67
C SER A 117 -6.51 19.73 -16.93
N GLU A 118 -5.44 20.49 -17.15
CA GLU A 118 -4.09 19.94 -17.26
C GLU A 118 -3.63 19.31 -15.94
N GLU A 119 -4.09 19.82 -14.79
CA GLU A 119 -3.61 19.45 -13.46
C GLU A 119 -4.57 18.51 -12.70
N ILE A 120 -5.88 18.65 -12.92
CA ILE A 120 -6.89 17.98 -12.10
C ILE A 120 -8.06 17.47 -12.95
N ASN A 121 -8.56 16.28 -12.61
CA ASN A 121 -9.83 15.75 -13.06
C ASN A 121 -10.75 15.57 -11.85
N ILE A 122 -11.93 16.19 -11.84
CA ILE A 122 -12.93 16.06 -10.79
C ILE A 122 -14.10 15.24 -11.34
N TYR A 123 -14.36 14.08 -10.74
CA TYR A 123 -15.44 13.17 -11.07
C TYR A 123 -16.54 13.30 -10.02
N LYS A 124 -17.74 13.69 -10.48
CA LYS A 124 -18.91 13.91 -9.65
C LYS A 124 -19.91 12.77 -9.82
N PHE A 125 -20.45 12.30 -8.70
CA PHE A 125 -21.42 11.19 -8.65
C PHE A 125 -22.64 11.57 -7.81
N ASP A 126 -23.80 11.01 -8.17
CA ASP A 126 -25.06 11.16 -7.43
C ASP A 126 -25.07 10.42 -6.10
N ASN A 127 -24.32 9.34 -5.99
CA ASN A 127 -24.30 8.52 -4.79
C ASN A 127 -22.93 7.89 -4.52
N GLU A 128 -22.73 7.54 -3.25
CA GLU A 128 -21.51 6.93 -2.76
C GLU A 128 -21.15 5.61 -3.46
N LEU A 129 -22.16 4.78 -3.75
CA LEU A 129 -21.95 3.46 -4.36
C LEU A 129 -21.31 3.60 -5.74
N HIS A 130 -21.82 4.51 -6.57
CA HIS A 130 -21.26 4.82 -7.88
C HIS A 130 -19.86 5.42 -7.76
N MET A 131 -19.63 6.33 -6.81
CA MET A 131 -18.30 6.90 -6.57
C MET A 131 -17.29 5.82 -6.21
N ILE A 132 -17.56 4.98 -5.21
CA ILE A 132 -16.65 3.93 -4.76
C ILE A 132 -16.42 2.91 -5.89
N SER A 133 -17.46 2.50 -6.62
CA SER A 133 -17.30 1.60 -7.77
C SER A 133 -16.31 2.16 -8.80
N ASN A 134 -16.40 3.46 -9.11
CA ASN A 134 -15.49 4.12 -10.04
C ASN A 134 -14.08 4.33 -9.46
N ILE A 135 -13.94 4.59 -8.16
CA ILE A 135 -12.64 4.64 -7.48
C ILE A 135 -11.92 3.30 -7.60
N LEU A 136 -12.60 2.18 -7.33
CA LEU A 136 -11.98 0.85 -7.42
C LEU A 136 -11.54 0.53 -8.86
N LYS A 137 -12.38 0.86 -9.85
CA LYS A 137 -12.04 0.73 -11.28
C LYS A 137 -10.90 1.67 -11.69
N PHE A 138 -10.84 2.87 -11.13
CA PHE A 138 -9.76 3.82 -11.37
C PHE A 138 -8.42 3.24 -10.90
N ILE A 139 -8.34 2.77 -9.65
CA ILE A 139 -7.11 2.15 -9.12
C ILE A 139 -6.71 0.92 -9.95
N GLN A 140 -7.68 0.11 -10.35
CA GLN A 140 -7.43 -1.03 -11.25
C GLN A 140 -6.86 -0.58 -12.60
N ALA A 141 -7.41 0.48 -13.20
CA ALA A 141 -7.01 0.96 -14.52
C ALA A 141 -5.65 1.67 -14.51
N ILE A 142 -5.34 2.43 -13.45
CA ILE A 142 -4.03 3.07 -13.32
C ILE A 142 -2.94 2.10 -12.84
N ASP A 143 -3.31 0.98 -12.22
CA ASP A 143 -2.41 -0.11 -11.83
C ASP A 143 -1.10 0.36 -11.13
N PRO A 144 -1.16 1.09 -10.01
CA PRO A 144 0.02 1.71 -9.41
C PRO A 144 0.92 0.70 -8.70
N ASP A 145 2.24 0.87 -8.79
CA ASP A 145 3.18 0.06 -8.01
C ASP A 145 3.06 0.36 -6.50
N LEU A 146 2.88 1.65 -6.18
CA LEU A 146 2.78 2.15 -4.81
C LEU A 146 1.45 2.88 -4.59
N LEU A 147 0.75 2.52 -3.52
CA LEU A 147 -0.32 3.31 -2.93
C LEU A 147 0.22 4.02 -1.69
N ILE A 148 0.20 5.35 -1.70
CA ILE A 148 0.91 6.20 -0.75
C ILE A 148 -0.08 7.16 -0.08
N GLY A 149 0.04 7.38 1.22
CA GLY A 149 -0.77 8.40 1.90
C GLY A 149 -0.14 8.77 3.24
N PHE A 150 -0.80 9.65 3.99
CA PHE A 150 -0.40 10.00 5.35
C PHE A 150 -1.38 9.37 6.34
N ASN A 151 -0.98 8.28 7.01
CA ASN A 151 -1.88 7.37 7.73
C ASN A 151 -2.71 6.46 6.80
N THR A 152 -2.10 5.92 5.73
CA THR A 152 -2.76 5.13 4.66
C THR A 152 -3.61 3.96 5.13
N ASP A 153 -3.35 3.41 6.32
CA ASP A 153 -4.21 2.37 6.92
C ASP A 153 -5.64 2.89 7.16
N PHE A 154 -5.79 4.18 7.42
CA PHE A 154 -7.08 4.85 7.47
C PHE A 154 -7.71 4.92 6.07
N ASP A 155 -7.04 5.57 5.12
CA ASP A 155 -7.57 5.82 3.78
C ASP A 155 -8.01 4.53 3.06
N LEU A 156 -7.07 3.61 2.88
CA LEU A 156 -7.34 2.35 2.19
C LEU A 156 -8.20 1.42 3.04
N GLY A 157 -8.04 1.43 4.37
CA GLY A 157 -8.81 0.57 5.27
C GLY A 157 -10.29 0.93 5.25
N TYR A 158 -10.58 2.23 5.33
CA TYR A 158 -11.94 2.76 5.22
C TYR A 158 -12.52 2.46 3.85
N LEU A 159 -11.80 2.76 2.75
CA LEU A 159 -12.26 2.49 1.38
C LEU A 159 -12.59 0.99 1.18
N ILE A 160 -11.70 0.09 1.59
CA ILE A 160 -11.89 -1.36 1.43
C ILE A 160 -13.10 -1.86 2.23
N ASN A 161 -13.22 -1.48 3.51
CA ASN A 161 -14.31 -1.96 4.35
C ASN A 161 -15.65 -1.31 3.98
N ARG A 162 -15.64 -0.03 3.59
CA ARG A 162 -16.84 0.67 3.09
C ARG A 162 -17.33 0.06 1.79
N ALA A 163 -16.43 -0.25 0.85
CA ALA A 163 -16.76 -0.97 -0.37
C ALA A 163 -17.44 -2.31 -0.07
N LYS A 164 -16.90 -3.12 0.87
CA LYS A 164 -17.54 -4.37 1.30
C LYS A 164 -18.92 -4.16 1.90
N ARG A 165 -19.09 -3.13 2.74
CA ARG A 165 -20.38 -2.78 3.36
C ARG A 165 -21.44 -2.43 2.31
N LEU A 166 -21.02 -1.81 1.21
CA LEU A 166 -21.84 -1.50 0.04
C LEU A 166 -21.92 -2.64 -0.98
N GLN A 167 -21.48 -3.86 -0.62
CA GLN A 167 -21.50 -5.06 -1.48
C GLN A 167 -20.69 -4.92 -2.77
N LEU A 168 -19.69 -4.04 -2.79
CA LEU A 168 -18.69 -3.95 -3.85
C LEU A 168 -17.52 -4.91 -3.59
N TYR A 169 -16.76 -5.21 -4.64
CA TYR A 169 -15.62 -6.11 -4.58
C TYR A 169 -14.29 -5.33 -4.58
N PRO A 170 -13.74 -4.95 -3.41
CA PRO A 170 -12.54 -4.11 -3.36
C PRO A 170 -11.26 -4.82 -3.80
N ASN A 171 -11.27 -6.16 -3.87
CA ASN A 171 -10.08 -6.92 -4.26
C ASN A 171 -9.59 -6.60 -5.68
N ILE A 172 -10.42 -5.98 -6.54
CA ILE A 172 -10.00 -5.57 -7.89
C ILE A 172 -8.87 -4.54 -7.90
N ILE A 173 -8.63 -3.83 -6.79
CA ILE A 173 -7.50 -2.90 -6.68
C ILE A 173 -6.16 -3.62 -6.56
N SER A 174 -6.17 -4.94 -6.34
CA SER A 174 -5.00 -5.81 -6.20
C SER A 174 -4.76 -6.59 -7.50
N PRO A 175 -3.56 -6.57 -8.10
CA PRO A 175 -3.22 -7.43 -9.24
C PRO A 175 -3.36 -8.92 -8.92
N MET A 176 -3.23 -9.30 -7.65
CA MET A 176 -3.45 -10.67 -7.17
C MET A 176 -4.89 -10.94 -6.73
N ASN A 177 -5.80 -10.00 -7.00
CA ASN A 177 -7.20 -10.05 -6.62
C ASN A 177 -7.43 -10.35 -5.12
N TYR A 178 -6.53 -9.83 -4.28
CA TYR A 178 -6.56 -10.07 -2.84
C TYR A 178 -6.08 -8.85 -2.06
N THR A 179 -6.95 -8.39 -1.14
CA THR A 179 -6.63 -7.37 -0.13
C THR A 179 -6.80 -7.98 1.26
N LYS A 180 -6.00 -7.51 2.21
CA LYS A 180 -6.05 -7.96 3.60
C LYS A 180 -5.87 -6.77 4.52
N ILE A 181 -6.69 -6.71 5.56
CA ILE A 181 -6.51 -5.79 6.68
C ILE A 181 -6.26 -6.67 7.90
N ASP A 182 -5.13 -6.46 8.56
CA ASP A 182 -4.80 -7.12 9.82
C ASP A 182 -4.17 -6.14 10.81
N ARG A 183 -3.76 -6.61 11.99
CA ARG A 183 -3.16 -5.76 13.03
C ARG A 183 -1.91 -5.01 12.58
N TRP A 184 -1.31 -5.37 11.45
CA TRP A 184 -0.13 -4.74 10.90
C TRP A 184 -0.44 -3.70 9.82
N GLY A 185 -1.73 -3.50 9.51
CA GLY A 185 -2.22 -2.51 8.54
C GLY A 185 -2.86 -3.14 7.31
N VAL A 186 -3.01 -2.31 6.28
CA VAL A 186 -3.62 -2.67 5.00
C VAL A 186 -2.58 -3.27 4.06
N LYS A 187 -2.96 -4.36 3.38
CA LYS A 187 -2.16 -5.04 2.35
C LYS A 187 -2.96 -5.15 1.07
N VAL A 188 -2.39 -4.66 -0.03
CA VAL A 188 -2.90 -4.86 -1.39
C VAL A 188 -1.88 -5.73 -2.11
N TYR A 189 -2.17 -7.02 -2.29
CA TYR A 189 -1.18 -7.99 -2.76
C TYR A 189 -0.74 -7.69 -4.21
N GLY A 190 0.55 -7.74 -4.46
CA GLY A 190 1.13 -7.30 -5.75
C GLY A 190 1.43 -5.80 -5.81
N ARG A 191 1.12 -5.02 -4.77
CA ARG A 191 1.49 -3.61 -4.64
C ARG A 191 2.21 -3.34 -3.32
N VAL A 192 2.91 -2.21 -3.24
CA VAL A 192 3.44 -1.68 -1.98
C VAL A 192 2.45 -0.64 -1.45
N VAL A 193 1.98 -0.83 -0.22
CA VAL A 193 1.24 0.20 0.52
C VAL A 193 2.25 0.92 1.41
N PHE A 194 2.47 2.21 1.16
CA PHE A 194 3.48 3.00 1.86
C PHE A 194 2.83 4.14 2.65
N ASP A 195 2.85 4.02 3.97
CA ASP A 195 2.38 5.07 4.87
C ASP A 195 3.52 6.06 5.15
N MET A 196 3.39 7.27 4.61
CA MET A 196 4.35 8.35 4.78
C MET A 196 4.51 8.76 6.24
N LYS A 197 3.47 8.68 7.07
CA LYS A 197 3.56 9.02 8.50
C LYS A 197 4.50 8.07 9.21
N LYS A 198 4.35 6.76 8.94
CA LYS A 198 5.25 5.72 9.48
C LYS A 198 6.65 5.88 8.90
N GLY A 199 6.77 6.07 7.59
CA GLY A 199 8.04 6.27 6.90
C GLY A 199 8.84 7.45 7.45
N TYR A 200 8.18 8.59 7.66
CA TYR A 200 8.80 9.77 8.24
C TYR A 200 9.28 9.51 9.66
N ARG A 201 8.42 8.95 10.52
CA ARG A 201 8.76 8.66 11.92
C ARG A 201 9.96 7.71 12.03
N THR A 202 10.01 6.66 11.21
CA THR A 202 11.08 5.67 11.25
C THR A 202 12.41 6.22 10.75
N ASN A 203 12.42 7.04 9.71
CA ASN A 203 13.67 7.52 9.10
C ASN A 203 14.25 8.77 9.77
N PHE A 204 13.40 9.68 10.28
CA PHE A 204 13.85 10.95 10.84
C PHE A 204 13.80 10.97 12.37
N ASN A 205 12.85 10.27 12.99
CA ASN A 205 12.65 10.22 14.44
C ASN A 205 12.79 11.59 15.13
N ASP A 206 12.19 12.61 14.52
CA ASP A 206 12.39 13.99 14.92
C ASP A 206 11.62 14.30 16.21
N LYS A 207 12.37 14.59 17.27
CA LYS A 207 11.82 14.87 18.60
C LYS A 207 11.23 16.28 18.71
N ASN A 208 11.56 17.19 17.79
CA ASN A 208 11.12 18.59 17.83
C ASN A 208 9.73 18.81 17.23
N LEU A 209 9.20 17.80 16.53
CA LEU A 209 7.96 17.88 15.78
C LEU A 209 6.69 17.88 16.65
N GLY A 210 6.79 17.50 17.92
CA GLY A 210 5.65 17.39 18.83
C GLY A 210 4.60 16.40 18.30
N ILE A 211 3.44 16.92 17.89
CA ILE A 211 2.32 16.11 17.37
C ILE A 211 2.55 15.73 15.91
N TYR A 212 2.58 14.43 15.63
CA TYR A 212 2.76 13.83 14.30
C TYR A 212 1.45 13.86 13.46
N ASN A 213 1.02 15.05 13.07
CA ASN A 213 -0.03 15.25 12.07
C ASN A 213 0.55 15.86 10.79
N LEU A 214 -0.21 15.80 9.70
CA LEU A 214 0.26 16.22 8.38
C LEU A 214 0.61 17.72 8.34
N ASP A 215 -0.22 18.56 8.96
CA ASP A 215 -0.03 20.01 8.98
C ASP A 215 1.26 20.42 9.71
N ASN A 216 1.55 19.85 10.87
CA ASN A 216 2.77 20.12 11.63
C ASN A 216 4.02 19.66 10.87
N ILE A 217 3.98 18.48 10.24
CA ILE A 217 5.10 17.99 9.43
C ILE A 217 5.30 18.87 8.21
N ALA A 218 4.24 19.27 7.51
CA ALA A 218 4.34 20.18 6.38
C ALA A 218 4.92 21.54 6.80
N LYS A 219 4.45 22.12 7.91
CA LYS A 219 4.98 23.38 8.47
C LYS A 219 6.46 23.25 8.82
N HIS A 220 6.85 22.16 9.47
CA HIS A 220 8.23 21.93 9.90
C HIS A 220 9.17 21.71 8.71
N VAL A 221 8.81 20.86 7.76
CA VAL A 221 9.70 20.43 6.67
C VAL A 221 9.67 21.39 5.48
N LEU A 222 8.51 21.96 5.16
CA LEU A 222 8.28 22.76 3.95
C LEU A 222 8.04 24.24 4.25
N GLY A 223 7.95 24.64 5.53
CA GLY A 223 7.62 26.00 5.93
C GLY A 223 6.20 26.45 5.57
N ARG A 224 5.31 25.50 5.21
CA ARG A 224 3.94 25.79 4.75
C ARG A 224 2.95 24.89 5.47
N GLY A 225 1.82 25.46 5.91
CA GLY A 225 0.72 24.74 6.53
C GLY A 225 -0.55 24.77 5.68
N LYS A 226 -1.61 24.18 6.25
CA LYS A 226 -2.96 24.26 5.71
C LYS A 226 -3.35 25.73 5.54
N LYS A 227 -3.94 26.06 4.39
CA LYS A 227 -4.61 27.34 4.21
C LYS A 227 -5.96 27.26 4.91
N GLU A 228 -6.18 28.13 5.88
CA GLU A 228 -7.50 28.30 6.48
C GLU A 228 -8.41 29.00 5.47
N ILE A 229 -9.49 28.34 5.07
CA ILE A 229 -10.57 28.96 4.32
C ILE A 229 -11.62 29.30 5.38
N GLY A 230 -11.78 30.59 5.65
CA GLY A 230 -12.64 31.10 6.73
C GLY A 230 -14.13 30.94 6.42
N ILE A 231 -14.63 29.71 6.47
CA ILE A 231 -16.07 29.45 6.52
C ILE A 231 -16.33 28.74 7.85
N THR A 232 -16.92 29.48 8.76
CA THR A 232 -17.42 28.97 10.04
C THR A 232 -18.57 28.00 9.76
N PRO A 233 -18.59 26.78 10.32
CA PRO A 233 -19.74 25.88 10.21
C PRO A 233 -20.97 26.54 10.85
N GLY A 234 -21.88 27.09 10.03
CA GLY A 234 -23.08 27.79 10.50
C GLY A 234 -23.65 28.87 9.57
N GLU A 235 -22.96 29.23 8.48
CA GLU A 235 -23.42 30.26 7.52
C GLU A 235 -23.87 29.70 6.15
N LEU A 236 -24.39 28.45 6.13
CA LEU A 236 -25.12 27.88 4.98
C LEU A 236 -26.54 27.47 5.40
#